data_AF-A0A6A3CK56-F1
#
_entry.id   AF-A0A6A3CK56-F1
#
_cell.length_a   1.000
_cell.length_b   1.000
_cell.length_c   1.000
_cell.angle_alpha   90.00
_cell.angle_beta   90.00
_cell.angle_gamma   90.00
#
_symmetry.space_group_name_H-M   'P 1'
#
loop_
_entity.id
_entity.type
_entity.pdbx_description
1 polymer ?
#
loop_
_entity_poly.entity_id
_entity_poly.type
_entity_poly.pdbx_seq_one_letter_code
_entity_poly.pdbx_strand_id
1 'polypeptide(L)'
;MPSTFKHPAHVPMWRGAKVAYFFIAMCLFPVAVGGFWAYGNLMPSGGILNALYGFHSHDIPRGLLALTFILVVFNCLSSFQIYSMPVFDSFEAGYTSRTNRPCSIWVRSGFRVFYGFVNFFIGVALPFLSSLAGLLGGLTLPVTFAYPCFMWVLIKRPTKYSFNWYFNWILGWLGIAFSLAFSIGGVWSIVNNGLKLKFFKPS
;
A
#
# COMPACT_ATOMS: atom_id res chain seq x y z
N MET A 1 -12.75 -3.06 -17.58
CA MET A 1 -12.59 -3.17 -19.05
C MET A 1 -13.10 -4.54 -19.46
N PRO A 2 -14.15 -4.66 -20.28
CA PRO A 2 -14.66 -5.95 -20.70
C PRO A 2 -13.61 -6.63 -21.60
N SER A 3 -13.07 -7.76 -21.15
CA SER A 3 -12.12 -8.55 -21.93
C SER A 3 -12.88 -9.29 -23.03
N THR A 4 -12.67 -8.88 -24.28
CA THR A 4 -13.19 -9.62 -25.44
C THR A 4 -12.03 -10.38 -26.08
N PHE A 5 -12.26 -11.61 -26.56
CA PHE A 5 -11.25 -12.46 -27.21
C PHE A 5 -10.49 -11.76 -28.38
N LYS A 6 -11.08 -10.75 -29.02
CA LYS A 6 -10.47 -9.95 -30.11
C LYS A 6 -9.45 -8.90 -29.63
N HIS A 7 -9.54 -8.42 -28.39
CA HIS A 7 -8.63 -7.41 -27.84
C HIS A 7 -8.19 -7.84 -26.43
N PRO A 8 -7.05 -8.55 -26.31
CA PRO A 8 -6.59 -9.01 -25.01
C PRO A 8 -6.27 -7.80 -24.13
N ALA A 9 -6.98 -7.69 -23.00
CA ALA A 9 -6.86 -6.60 -22.03
C ALA A 9 -5.45 -6.45 -21.42
N HIS A 10 -4.59 -7.46 -21.58
CA HIS A 10 -3.20 -7.47 -21.13
C HIS A 10 -2.36 -6.33 -21.73
N VAL A 11 -2.55 -5.98 -23.01
CA VAL A 11 -1.72 -4.96 -23.69
C VAL A 11 -1.97 -3.55 -23.14
N PRO A 12 -3.22 -3.05 -23.06
CA PRO A 12 -3.49 -1.74 -22.47
C PRO A 12 -3.18 -1.72 -20.97
N MET A 13 -3.43 -2.81 -20.24
CA MET A 13 -3.13 -2.92 -18.81
C MET A 13 -1.63 -2.84 -18.51
N TRP A 14 -0.78 -3.47 -19.32
CA TRP A 14 0.68 -3.36 -19.17
C TRP A 14 1.19 -1.95 -19.52
N ARG A 15 0.67 -1.32 -20.57
CA ARG A 15 1.04 0.07 -20.88
C ARG A 15 0.64 1.02 -19.75
N GLY A 16 -0.58 0.89 -19.22
CA GLY A 16 -1.05 1.67 -18.08
C GLY A 16 -0.17 1.47 -16.84
N ALA A 17 0.13 0.22 -16.49
CA ALA A 17 1.01 -0.09 -15.36
C ALA A 17 2.41 0.54 -15.52
N LYS A 18 3.04 0.41 -16.69
CA LYS A 18 4.37 0.99 -16.93
C LYS A 18 4.38 2.51 -16.75
N VAL A 19 3.39 3.20 -17.32
CA VAL A 19 3.28 4.65 -17.21
C VAL A 19 3.02 5.06 -15.76
N ALA A 20 2.14 4.37 -15.05
CA ALA A 20 1.86 4.64 -13.64
C ALA A 20 3.11 4.47 -12.77
N TYR A 21 3.84 3.35 -12.91
CA TYR A 21 5.07 3.12 -12.15
C TYR A 21 6.18 4.12 -12.50
N PHE A 22 6.24 4.59 -13.74
CA PHE A 22 7.18 5.64 -14.15
C PHE A 22 6.88 6.97 -13.43
N PHE A 23 5.62 7.40 -13.39
CA PHE A 23 5.24 8.61 -12.65
C PHE A 23 5.46 8.46 -11.15
N ILE A 24 5.13 7.30 -10.58
CA ILE A 24 5.39 7.01 -9.16
C ILE A 24 6.88 7.14 -8.85
N ALA A 25 7.76 6.57 -9.67
CA ALA A 25 9.20 6.70 -9.51
C ALA A 25 9.65 8.17 -9.63
N MET A 26 9.17 8.89 -10.65
CA MET A 26 9.51 10.30 -10.86
C MET A 26 9.08 11.20 -9.69
N CYS A 27 8.00 10.87 -8.99
CA CYS A 27 7.56 11.63 -7.82
C CYS A 27 8.27 11.18 -6.53
N LEU A 28 8.39 9.88 -6.28
CA LEU A 28 8.92 9.37 -5.01
C LEU A 28 10.43 9.50 -4.88
N PHE A 29 11.20 9.23 -5.94
CA PHE A 29 12.66 9.25 -5.86
C PHE A 29 13.21 10.66 -5.53
N PRO A 30 12.80 11.74 -6.21
CA PRO A 30 13.28 13.09 -5.88
C PRO A 30 12.87 13.53 -4.49
N VAL A 31 11.65 13.19 -4.05
CA VAL A 31 11.17 13.52 -2.70
C VAL A 31 11.98 12.78 -1.63
N ALA A 32 12.31 11.50 -1.86
CA ALA A 32 13.13 10.73 -0.93
C ALA A 32 14.57 11.27 -0.86
N VAL A 33 15.20 11.56 -2.00
CA VAL A 33 16.55 12.12 -2.07
C VAL A 33 16.61 13.51 -1.44
N GLY A 34 15.68 14.40 -1.79
CA GLY A 34 15.60 15.75 -1.23
C GLY A 34 15.28 15.74 0.26
N GLY A 35 14.37 14.86 0.71
CA GLY A 35 14.03 14.69 2.12
C GLY A 35 15.21 14.17 2.94
N PHE A 36 15.95 13.19 2.44
CA PHE A 36 17.15 12.69 3.11
C PHE A 36 18.27 13.74 3.13
N TRP A 37 18.46 14.52 2.06
CA TRP A 37 19.44 15.60 2.02
C TRP A 37 19.11 16.75 2.99
N ALA A 38 17.83 17.10 3.14
CA ALA A 38 17.38 18.17 4.01
C ALA A 38 17.37 17.80 5.51
N TYR A 39 16.96 16.57 5.86
CA TYR A 39 16.76 16.17 7.26
C TYR A 39 17.85 15.23 7.80
N GLY A 40 18.63 14.59 6.93
CA GLY A 40 19.73 13.70 7.31
C GLY A 40 19.33 12.69 8.38
N ASN A 41 20.13 12.61 9.46
CA ASN A 41 19.93 11.67 10.56
C ASN A 41 18.90 12.14 11.62
N LEU A 42 18.22 13.27 11.39
CA LEU A 42 17.20 13.85 12.29
C LEU A 42 15.77 13.47 11.90
N MET A 43 15.59 12.51 10.97
CA MET A 43 14.26 12.16 10.47
C MET A 43 13.43 11.44 11.54
N PRO A 44 12.30 12.03 12.01
CA PRO A 44 11.42 11.38 12.98
C PRO A 44 10.70 10.18 12.36
N SER A 45 10.41 9.18 13.19
CA SER A 45 9.73 7.92 12.83
C SER A 45 8.29 8.11 12.30
N GLY A 46 7.74 9.32 12.39
CA GLY A 46 6.46 9.72 11.80
C GLY A 46 6.53 10.20 10.35
N GLY A 47 7.70 10.12 9.68
CA GLY A 47 7.87 10.43 8.27
C GLY A 47 8.18 11.90 7.96
N ILE A 48 8.38 12.18 6.67
CA ILE A 48 8.83 13.49 6.14
C ILE A 48 7.83 14.62 6.48
N LEU A 49 6.54 14.34 6.59
CA LEU A 49 5.51 15.34 6.92
C LEU A 49 5.65 15.85 8.37
N ASN A 50 5.95 14.95 9.31
CA ASN A 50 6.21 15.32 10.70
C ASN A 50 7.56 16.06 10.85
N ALA A 51 8.55 15.70 10.03
CA ALA A 51 9.82 16.44 9.95
C ALA A 51 9.59 17.87 9.43
N LEU A 52 8.80 18.02 8.37
CA LEU A 52 8.45 19.32 7.80
C LEU A 52 7.71 20.21 8.82
N TYR A 53 6.75 19.64 9.55
CA TYR A 53 6.05 20.38 10.61
C TYR A 53 6.96 20.77 11.77
N GLY A 54 7.84 19.88 12.23
CA GLY A 54 8.71 20.12 13.38
C GLY A 54 9.82 21.14 13.13
N PHE A 55 10.44 21.11 11.95
CA PHE A 55 11.61 21.94 11.65
C PHE A 55 11.27 23.24 10.91
N HIS A 56 10.26 23.23 10.02
CA HIS A 56 9.94 24.38 9.16
C HIS A 56 8.69 25.17 9.62
N SER A 57 8.20 24.94 10.85
CA SER A 57 7.08 25.71 11.43
C SER A 57 7.34 27.22 11.49
N HIS A 58 8.61 27.63 11.63
CA HIS A 58 9.01 29.03 11.73
C HIS A 58 9.46 29.66 10.40
N ASP A 59 10.01 28.86 9.48
CA ASP A 59 10.69 29.36 8.27
C ASP A 59 9.80 29.40 7.01
N ILE A 60 8.66 28.70 7.00
CA ILE A 60 7.76 28.60 5.83
C ILE A 60 6.48 29.43 6.05
N PRO A 61 5.98 30.13 5.01
CA PRO A 61 4.67 30.77 5.07
C PRO A 61 3.57 29.75 5.40
N ARG A 62 2.76 30.05 6.43
CA ARG A 62 1.67 29.19 6.95
C ARG A 62 0.74 28.67 5.86
N GLY A 63 0.52 29.45 4.79
CA GLY A 63 -0.30 29.04 3.64
C GLY A 63 0.27 27.86 2.85
N LEU A 64 1.60 27.80 2.65
CA LEU A 64 2.23 26.70 1.91
C LEU A 64 2.15 25.40 2.72
N LEU A 65 2.43 25.48 4.03
CA LEU A 65 2.30 24.35 4.94
C LEU A 65 0.86 23.80 4.94
N ALA A 66 -0.13 24.68 5.10
CA ALA A 66 -1.54 24.29 5.07
C ALA A 66 -1.95 23.64 3.75
N LEU A 67 -1.50 24.18 2.61
CA LEU A 67 -1.77 23.63 1.29
C LEU A 67 -1.17 22.22 1.14
N THR A 68 0.05 21.98 1.63
CA THR A 68 0.66 20.64 1.62
C THR A 68 -0.17 19.64 2.42
N PHE A 69 -0.60 20.00 3.64
CA PHE A 69 -1.45 19.12 4.45
C PHE A 69 -2.80 18.81 3.76
N ILE A 70 -3.44 19.82 3.17
CA ILE A 70 -4.71 19.65 2.43
C ILE A 70 -4.52 18.70 1.23
N LEU A 71 -3.43 18.86 0.47
CA LEU A 71 -3.12 17.98 -0.65
C LEU A 71 -2.91 16.53 -0.20
N VAL A 72 -2.21 16.31 0.92
CA VAL A 72 -1.99 14.97 1.49
C VAL A 72 -3.33 14.35 1.93
N VAL A 73 -4.21 15.13 2.57
CA VAL A 73 -5.55 14.65 2.94
C VAL A 73 -6.35 14.26 1.70
N PHE A 74 -6.35 15.07 0.65
CA PHE A 74 -7.05 14.76 -0.59
C PHE A 74 -6.49 13.51 -1.30
N ASN A 75 -5.16 13.34 -1.30
CA ASN A 75 -4.50 12.15 -1.83
C ASN A 75 -4.89 10.89 -1.02
N CYS A 76 -4.95 10.99 0.31
CA CYS A 76 -5.36 9.90 1.17
C CYS A 76 -6.83 9.50 0.94
N LEU A 77 -7.73 10.48 0.82
CA LEU A 77 -9.16 10.25 0.56
C LEU A 77 -9.40 9.58 -0.81
N SER A 78 -8.69 10.01 -1.85
CA SER A 78 -8.81 9.41 -3.18
C SER A 78 -8.19 8.00 -3.23
N SER A 79 -7.03 7.81 -2.60
CA SER A 79 -6.37 6.49 -2.51
C SER A 79 -7.23 5.48 -1.75
N PHE A 80 -7.84 5.88 -0.63
CA PHE A 80 -8.73 5.02 0.15
C PHE A 80 -9.87 4.46 -0.71
N GLN A 81 -10.47 5.27 -1.58
CA GLN A 81 -11.55 4.80 -2.47
C GLN A 81 -11.05 3.75 -3.46
N ILE A 82 -9.88 3.96 -4.06
CA ILE A 82 -9.29 3.04 -5.04
C ILE A 82 -8.93 1.71 -4.37
N TYR A 83 -8.29 1.74 -3.20
CA TYR A 83 -7.89 0.53 -2.48
C TYR A 83 -9.08 -0.23 -1.85
N SER A 84 -10.18 0.45 -1.57
CA SER A 84 -11.39 -0.20 -1.03
C SER A 84 -12.22 -0.89 -2.12
N MET A 85 -12.02 -0.55 -3.40
CA MET A 85 -12.82 -1.08 -4.51
C MET A 85 -12.78 -2.62 -4.61
N PRO A 86 -11.63 -3.30 -4.49
CA PRO A 86 -11.57 -4.77 -4.51
C PRO A 86 -12.26 -5.43 -3.31
N VAL A 87 -12.22 -4.76 -2.15
CA VAL A 87 -12.88 -5.23 -0.92
C VAL A 87 -14.39 -5.17 -1.08
N PHE A 88 -14.90 -4.06 -1.62
CA PHE A 88 -16.32 -3.92 -1.94
C PHE A 88 -16.80 -4.93 -2.98
N ASP A 89 -16.00 -5.18 -4.01
CA ASP A 89 -16.29 -6.20 -5.03
C ASP A 89 -16.34 -7.61 -4.43
N SER A 90 -15.43 -7.92 -3.49
CA SER A 90 -15.43 -9.20 -2.77
C SER A 90 -16.66 -9.39 -1.87
N PHE A 91 -17.09 -8.34 -1.16
CA PHE A 91 -18.32 -8.37 -0.37
C PHE A 91 -19.57 -8.52 -1.23
N GLU A 92 -19.63 -7.82 -2.36
CA GLU A 92 -20.71 -7.90 -3.34
C GLU A 92 -20.79 -9.30 -3.99
N ALA A 93 -19.64 -9.90 -4.34
CA ALA A 93 -19.58 -11.27 -4.85
C ALA A 93 -20.05 -12.29 -3.80
N GLY A 94 -19.64 -12.15 -2.53
CA GLY A 94 -20.09 -13.00 -1.43
C GLY A 94 -21.60 -12.90 -1.17
N TYR A 95 -22.13 -11.68 -1.19
CA TYR A 95 -23.57 -11.43 -1.01
C TYR A 95 -24.40 -11.97 -2.17
N THR A 96 -23.95 -11.76 -3.41
CA THR A 96 -24.63 -12.23 -4.62
C THR A 96 -24.63 -13.76 -4.69
N SER A 97 -23.52 -14.40 -4.31
CA SER A 97 -23.40 -15.86 -4.23
C SER A 97 -24.40 -16.49 -3.25
N ARG A 98 -24.61 -15.87 -2.08
CA ARG A 98 -25.57 -16.37 -1.09
C ARG A 98 -27.02 -16.04 -1.39
N THR A 99 -27.29 -14.85 -1.90
CA THR A 99 -28.66 -14.32 -1.99
C THR A 99 -29.26 -14.46 -3.39
N ASN A 100 -28.44 -14.75 -4.43
CA ASN A 100 -28.85 -14.83 -5.84
C ASN A 100 -29.71 -13.63 -6.30
N ARG A 101 -29.53 -12.47 -5.67
CA ARG A 101 -30.23 -11.22 -5.98
C ARG A 101 -29.21 -10.12 -6.26
N PRO A 102 -29.53 -9.18 -7.17
CA PRO A 102 -28.67 -8.02 -7.39
C PRO A 102 -28.50 -7.24 -6.07
N CYS A 103 -27.27 -6.80 -5.80
CA CYS A 103 -26.99 -5.94 -4.66
C CYS A 103 -27.81 -4.64 -4.77
N SER A 104 -28.70 -4.43 -3.80
CA SER A 104 -29.45 -3.18 -3.70
C SER A 104 -28.52 -2.02 -3.34
N ILE A 105 -28.82 -0.82 -3.83
CA ILE A 105 -28.05 0.42 -3.56
C ILE A 105 -27.91 0.66 -2.04
N TRP A 106 -28.93 0.28 -1.25
CA TRP A 106 -28.90 0.36 0.21
C TRP A 106 -27.88 -0.58 0.85
N VAL A 107 -27.79 -1.81 0.35
CA VAL A 107 -26.82 -2.82 0.83
C VAL A 107 -25.40 -2.37 0.49
N ARG A 108 -25.20 -1.81 -0.72
CA ARG A 108 -23.91 -1.25 -1.15
C ARG A 108 -23.47 -0.05 -0.31
N SER A 109 -24.40 0.85 0.00
CA SER A 109 -24.14 1.99 0.89
C SER A 109 -23.83 1.52 2.31
N GLY A 110 -24.57 0.53 2.82
CA GLY A 110 -24.34 -0.10 4.11
C GLY A 110 -22.94 -0.70 4.24
N PHE A 111 -22.48 -1.48 3.26
CA PHE A 111 -21.12 -2.03 3.27
C PHE A 111 -20.04 -0.96 3.26
N ARG A 112 -20.24 0.14 2.53
CA ARG A 112 -19.28 1.25 2.47
C ARG A 112 -19.17 1.98 3.81
N VAL A 113 -20.30 2.28 4.45
CA VAL A 113 -20.33 2.94 5.77
C VAL A 113 -19.75 2.03 6.84
N PHE A 114 -20.12 0.75 6.85
CA PHE A 114 -19.59 -0.23 7.79
C PHE A 114 -18.06 -0.37 7.67
N TYR A 115 -17.54 -0.52 6.45
CA TYR A 115 -16.10 -0.61 6.22
C TYR A 115 -15.36 0.67 6.64
N GLY A 116 -15.92 1.84 6.34
CA GLY A 116 -15.37 3.13 6.79
C GLY A 116 -15.33 3.23 8.32
N PHE A 117 -16.41 2.84 8.99
CA PHE A 117 -16.51 2.85 10.45
C PHE A 117 -15.51 1.88 11.10
N VAL A 118 -15.37 0.67 10.57
CA VAL A 118 -14.39 -0.32 11.05
C VAL A 118 -12.96 0.22 10.92
N ASN A 119 -12.60 0.82 9.77
CA ASN A 119 -11.28 1.43 9.60
C ASN A 119 -11.04 2.59 10.56
N PHE A 120 -12.04 3.44 10.77
CA PHE A 120 -11.96 4.53 11.74
C PHE A 120 -11.74 4.01 13.17
N PHE A 121 -12.50 2.99 13.56
CA PHE A 121 -12.36 2.37 14.88
C PHE A 121 -10.98 1.75 15.08
N ILE A 122 -10.46 1.03 14.08
CA ILE A 122 -9.10 0.46 14.11
C ILE A 122 -8.04 1.56 14.19
N GLY A 123 -8.21 2.66 13.45
CA GLY A 123 -7.31 3.81 13.47
C GLY A 123 -7.24 4.47 14.85
N VAL A 124 -8.39 4.65 15.52
CA VAL A 124 -8.46 5.22 16.87
C VAL A 124 -7.95 4.25 17.93
N ALA A 125 -8.24 2.94 17.78
CA ALA A 125 -7.84 1.92 18.75
C ALA A 125 -6.34 1.62 18.71
N LEU A 126 -5.68 1.75 17.54
CA LEU A 126 -4.30 1.35 17.31
C LEU A 126 -3.45 2.55 16.82
N PRO A 127 -3.04 3.49 17.70
CA PRO A 127 -2.19 4.61 17.32
C PRO A 127 -0.78 4.18 16.85
N PHE A 128 -0.42 2.91 17.05
CA PHE A 128 0.85 2.32 16.63
C PHE A 128 0.82 1.72 15.20
N LEU A 129 -0.24 1.95 14.43
CA LEU A 129 -0.36 1.46 13.05
C LEU A 129 0.82 1.87 12.16
N SER A 130 1.42 3.04 12.37
CA SER A 130 2.61 3.46 11.61
C SER A 130 3.80 2.51 11.80
N SER A 131 3.99 1.97 13.02
CA SER A 131 5.03 0.97 13.29
C SER A 131 4.67 -0.43 12.77
N LEU A 132 3.37 -0.76 12.71
CA LEU A 132 2.87 -2.01 12.13
C LEU A 132 2.87 -1.99 10.61
N ALA A 133 2.79 -0.83 9.97
CA ALA A 133 2.71 -0.71 8.51
C ALA A 133 3.90 -1.37 7.82
N GLY A 134 5.12 -1.25 8.38
CA GLY A 134 6.31 -1.93 7.87
C GLY A 134 6.22 -3.46 7.98
N LEU A 135 5.65 -3.98 9.07
CA LEU A 135 5.42 -5.41 9.28
C LEU A 135 4.34 -5.96 8.35
N LEU A 136 3.20 -5.27 8.25
CA LEU A 136 2.08 -5.64 7.37
C LEU A 136 2.50 -5.56 5.89
N GLY A 137 3.31 -4.57 5.52
CA GLY A 137 3.97 -4.51 4.22
C GLY A 137 4.87 -5.74 4.02
N GLY A 138 5.75 -6.03 4.98
CA GLY A 138 6.62 -7.21 5.00
C GLY A 138 5.88 -8.52 4.73
N LEU A 139 4.75 -8.76 5.41
CA LEU A 139 3.95 -9.98 5.28
C LEU A 139 3.17 -10.07 3.96
N THR A 140 2.86 -8.94 3.33
CA THR A 140 2.11 -8.91 2.05
C THR A 140 3.02 -8.98 0.83
N LEU A 141 4.29 -8.60 0.95
CA LEU A 141 5.30 -8.66 -0.13
C LEU A 141 5.46 -10.04 -0.80
N PRO A 142 5.41 -11.19 -0.10
CA PRO A 142 5.45 -12.50 -0.75
C PRO A 142 4.27 -12.72 -1.67
N VAL A 143 3.09 -12.24 -1.28
CA VAL A 143 1.86 -12.40 -2.06
C VAL A 143 1.89 -11.52 -3.30
N THR A 144 2.52 -10.34 -3.24
CA THR A 144 2.58 -9.42 -4.38
C THR A 144 3.72 -9.74 -5.35
N PHE A 145 4.87 -10.22 -4.87
CA PHE A 145 6.06 -10.44 -5.69
C PHE A 145 6.38 -11.91 -5.91
N ALA A 146 6.39 -12.72 -4.85
CA ALA A 146 6.79 -14.12 -4.97
C ALA A 146 5.68 -14.98 -5.61
N TYR A 147 4.44 -14.81 -5.17
CA TYR A 147 3.29 -15.58 -5.63
C TYR A 147 3.07 -15.52 -7.15
N PRO A 148 3.01 -14.34 -7.83
CA PRO A 148 2.84 -14.30 -9.27
C PRO A 148 4.02 -14.92 -10.04
N CYS A 149 5.25 -14.80 -9.52
CA CYS A 149 6.43 -15.43 -10.13
C CYS A 149 6.33 -16.97 -10.08
N PHE A 150 5.99 -17.54 -8.92
CA PHE A 150 5.81 -18.99 -8.79
C PHE A 150 4.59 -19.50 -9.57
N MET A 151 3.48 -18.76 -9.54
CA MET A 151 2.27 -19.06 -10.31
C MET A 151 2.56 -19.08 -11.82
N TRP A 152 3.32 -18.12 -12.33
CA TRP A 152 3.72 -18.07 -13.74
C TRP A 152 4.58 -19.29 -14.13
N VAL A 153 5.54 -19.67 -13.30
CA VAL A 153 6.40 -20.86 -13.53
C VAL A 153 5.56 -22.15 -13.57
N LEU A 154 4.57 -22.29 -12.67
CA LEU A 154 3.67 -23.45 -12.61
C LEU A 154 2.75 -23.54 -13.83
N ILE A 155 2.17 -22.41 -14.27
CA ILE A 155 1.21 -22.37 -15.38
C ILE A 155 1.91 -22.52 -16.73
N LYS A 156 2.99 -21.76 -16.97
CA LYS A 156 3.64 -21.72 -18.28
C LYS A 156 4.62 -22.86 -18.51
N ARG A 157 5.05 -23.55 -17.45
CA ARG A 157 6.06 -24.63 -17.49
C ARG A 157 7.19 -24.34 -18.49
N PRO A 158 7.93 -23.23 -18.32
CA PRO A 158 9.00 -22.88 -19.25
C PRO A 158 10.07 -23.99 -19.29
N THR A 159 10.79 -24.09 -20.40
CA THR A 159 11.88 -25.05 -20.54
C THR A 159 12.89 -24.86 -19.43
N LYS A 160 13.26 -25.98 -18.76
CA LYS A 160 14.28 -25.97 -17.70
C LYS A 160 15.57 -25.37 -18.27
N TYR A 161 16.21 -24.48 -17.52
CA TYR A 161 17.41 -23.72 -17.90
C TYR A 161 17.24 -22.58 -18.93
N SER A 162 16.01 -22.18 -19.27
CA SER A 162 15.81 -20.94 -20.02
C SER A 162 16.09 -19.70 -19.17
N PHE A 163 16.55 -18.60 -19.79
CA PHE A 163 16.74 -17.30 -19.15
C PHE A 163 15.49 -16.85 -18.38
N ASN A 164 14.30 -17.06 -18.96
CA ASN A 164 13.03 -16.72 -18.32
C ASN A 164 12.74 -17.56 -17.06
N TRP A 165 13.26 -18.78 -16.97
CA TRP A 165 13.08 -19.63 -15.79
C TRP A 165 13.96 -19.14 -14.63
N TYR A 166 15.25 -18.88 -14.89
CA TYR A 166 16.16 -18.32 -13.88
C TYR A 166 15.70 -16.95 -13.39
N PHE A 167 15.28 -16.06 -14.30
CA PHE A 167 14.81 -14.73 -13.95
C PHE A 167 13.61 -14.75 -12.99
N ASN A 168 12.60 -15.57 -13.28
CA ASN A 168 11.42 -15.69 -12.40
C ASN A 168 11.74 -16.37 -11.05
N TRP A 169 12.67 -17.33 -11.02
CA TRP A 169 13.12 -17.95 -9.78
C TRP A 169 13.92 -16.98 -8.90
N ILE A 170 14.82 -16.19 -9.48
CA ILE A 170 15.58 -15.16 -8.77
C ILE A 170 14.63 -14.10 -8.21
N LEU A 171 13.68 -13.61 -9.01
CA LEU A 171 12.65 -12.66 -8.56
C LEU A 171 11.80 -13.21 -7.40
N GLY A 172 11.42 -14.50 -7.47
CA GLY A 172 10.68 -15.16 -6.40
C GLY A 172 11.46 -15.23 -5.08
N TRP A 173 12.72 -15.67 -5.13
CA TRP A 173 13.61 -15.70 -3.96
C TRP A 173 13.88 -14.31 -3.39
N LEU A 174 14.09 -13.33 -4.25
CA LEU A 174 14.35 -11.95 -3.88
C LEU A 174 13.12 -11.34 -3.18
N GLY A 175 11.91 -11.62 -3.68
CA GLY A 175 10.66 -11.23 -3.02
C GLY A 175 10.50 -11.83 -1.61
N ILE A 176 10.87 -13.10 -1.42
CA ILE A 176 10.87 -13.75 -0.10
C ILE A 176 11.93 -13.12 0.82
N ALA A 177 13.14 -12.90 0.31
CA ALA A 177 14.22 -12.29 1.07
C ALA A 177 13.85 -10.88 1.56
N PHE A 178 13.24 -10.06 0.70
CA PHE A 178 12.75 -8.74 1.10
C PHE A 178 11.63 -8.84 2.14
N SER A 179 10.67 -9.75 1.98
CA SER A 179 9.62 -9.94 2.97
C SER A 179 10.19 -10.26 4.36
N LEU A 180 11.19 -11.14 4.44
CA LEU A 180 11.87 -11.46 5.69
C LEU A 180 12.59 -10.25 6.26
N ALA A 181 13.34 -9.50 5.44
CA ALA A 181 14.04 -8.29 5.87
C ALA A 181 13.09 -7.23 6.42
N PHE A 182 11.97 -6.96 5.72
CA PHE A 182 10.95 -6.01 6.17
C PHE A 182 10.22 -6.49 7.43
N SER A 183 9.94 -7.79 7.55
CA SER A 183 9.31 -8.35 8.74
C SER A 183 10.22 -8.25 9.96
N ILE A 184 11.51 -8.57 9.81
CA ILE A 184 12.52 -8.42 10.86
C ILE A 184 12.67 -6.94 11.26
N GLY A 185 12.74 -6.03 10.28
CA GLY A 185 12.79 -4.59 10.54
C GLY A 185 11.55 -4.06 11.26
N GLY A 186 10.37 -4.54 10.88
CA GLY A 186 9.10 -4.23 11.55
C GLY A 186 9.10 -4.71 13.01
N VAL A 187 9.49 -5.96 13.26
CA VAL A 187 9.62 -6.52 14.62
C VAL A 187 10.65 -5.73 15.43
N TRP A 188 11.80 -5.40 14.85
CA TRP A 188 12.85 -4.63 15.53
C TRP A 188 12.39 -3.22 15.90
N SER A 189 11.64 -2.55 15.01
CA SER A 189 11.04 -1.24 15.29
C SER A 189 10.01 -1.29 16.43
N ILE A 190 9.20 -2.35 16.48
CA ILE A 190 8.22 -2.57 17.57
C ILE A 190 8.94 -2.83 18.90
N VAL A 191 10.00 -3.63 18.89
CA VAL A 191 10.80 -3.95 20.08
C VAL A 191 11.54 -2.72 20.61
N ASN A 192 12.20 -1.95 19.73
CA ASN A 192 12.99 -0.77 20.12
C ASN A 192 12.12 0.39 20.63
N ASN A 193 10.92 0.59 20.07
CA ASN A 193 9.98 1.58 20.59
C ASN A 193 9.36 1.16 21.93
N GLY A 194 9.51 -0.10 22.33
CA GLY A 194 8.89 -0.69 23.50
C GLY A 194 7.38 -0.78 23.31
N LEU A 195 6.79 -1.96 23.52
CA LEU A 195 5.34 -2.13 23.58
C LEU A 195 4.75 -1.40 24.80
N LYS A 196 4.74 -0.07 24.82
CA LYS A 196 3.80 0.70 25.63
C LYS A 196 2.44 0.60 24.93
N LEU A 197 1.79 -0.55 25.12
CA LEU A 197 0.40 -0.82 24.74
C LEU A 197 -0.54 0.17 25.46
N LYS A 198 -0.47 1.44 25.09
CA LYS A 198 -1.40 2.48 25.50
C LYS A 198 -2.59 2.41 24.54
N PHE A 199 -3.40 1.37 24.70
CA PHE A 199 -4.73 1.34 24.11
C PHE A 199 -5.45 2.63 24.55
N PHE A 200 -6.04 3.36 23.62
CA PHE A 200 -6.82 4.59 23.88
C PHE A 200 -6.05 5.80 24.44
N LYS A 201 -4.81 6.08 24.01
CA LYS A 201 -4.23 7.42 24.13
C LYS A 201 -3.82 7.96 22.75
N PRO A 202 -4.59 8.89 22.16
CA PRO A 202 -4.10 9.65 21.01
C PRO A 202 -2.92 10.50 21.48
N SER A 203 -1.79 10.40 20.76
CA SER A 203 -0.62 11.28 20.92
C SER A 203 -0.82 12.59 20.20
#